data_AF-A0A970KJ82-F1
#
_entry.id   AF-A0A970KJ82-F1
#
_cell.length_a   1.000
_cell.length_b   1.000
_cell.length_c   1.000
_cell.angle_alpha   90.00
_cell.angle_beta   90.00
_cell.angle_gamma   90.00
#
_symmetry.space_group_name_H-M   'P 1'
#
loop_
_entity.id
_entity.type
_entity.pdbx_description
1 polymer ?
#
loop_
_entity_poly.entity_id
_entity_poly.type
_entity_poly.pdbx_seq_one_letter_code
_entity_poly.pdbx_strand_id
1 'polypeptide(L)'
;MSLYEELIKRKNNGETLKVEDLSSEELKQLFIDERKTDRILAELFEVKQSKITYRRKKLGITLRDVILDELLLCKTEKARKMNLKVKDQIFNIENLNMISKAITHFAFRNGPVEDMHAHPNNKLSDEDMKVLNKFMVNRLAYVFTLIIEERWIEFDFLVRNIDWMYGHDWDEAEPDDGGTRKIIEMEIKEIKLE
;
A
#
# COMPACT_ATOMS: atom_id res chain seq x y z
N MET A 1 28.02 -15.54 13.13
CA MET A 1 28.37 -14.41 14.02
C MET A 1 27.32 -13.35 13.77
N SER A 2 26.67 -12.84 14.82
CA SER A 2 25.61 -11.83 14.66
C SER A 2 26.23 -10.46 14.32
N LEU A 3 25.44 -9.56 13.73
CA LEU A 3 25.91 -8.21 13.43
C LEU A 3 26.28 -7.46 14.71
N TYR A 4 25.52 -7.68 15.79
CA TYR A 4 25.85 -7.12 17.10
C TYR A 4 27.22 -7.62 17.61
N GLU A 5 27.52 -8.91 17.48
CA GLU A 5 28.81 -9.47 17.89
C GLU A 5 29.98 -8.88 17.09
N GLU A 6 29.79 -8.67 15.79
CA GLU A 6 30.79 -8.06 14.92
C GLU A 6 31.06 -6.60 15.30
N LEU A 7 30.01 -5.83 15.56
CA LEU A 7 30.15 -4.44 16.01
C LEU A 7 30.84 -4.35 17.38
N ILE A 8 30.53 -5.26 18.31
CA ILE A 8 31.24 -5.34 19.60
C ILE A 8 32.74 -5.63 19.38
N LYS A 9 33.07 -6.56 18.49
CA LYS A 9 34.47 -6.90 18.18
C LYS A 9 35.22 -5.70 17.58
N ARG A 10 34.59 -4.98 16.64
CA ARG A 10 35.12 -3.75 16.04
C ARG A 10 35.38 -2.67 17.08
N LYS A 11 34.40 -2.44 17.98
CA LYS A 11 34.54 -1.50 19.11
C LYS A 11 35.69 -1.90 20.04
N ASN A 12 35.80 -3.18 20.39
CA ASN A 12 36.89 -3.69 21.24
C ASN A 12 38.27 -3.56 20.58
N ASN A 13 38.33 -3.51 19.25
CA ASN A 13 39.57 -3.24 18.50
C ASN A 13 39.90 -1.73 18.42
N GLY A 14 39.14 -0.86 19.08
CA GLY A 14 39.37 0.58 19.13
C GLY A 14 38.64 1.40 18.06
N GLU A 15 37.76 0.77 17.27
CA GLU A 15 36.98 1.48 16.26
C GLU A 15 35.87 2.33 16.91
N THR A 16 35.77 3.60 16.48
CA THR A 16 34.66 4.47 16.89
C THR A 16 33.46 4.23 15.99
N LEU A 17 32.41 3.62 16.54
CA LEU A 17 31.17 3.33 15.81
C LEU A 17 30.20 4.51 15.89
N LYS A 18 29.58 4.88 14.77
CA LYS A 18 28.50 5.88 14.73
C LYS A 18 27.19 5.23 14.29
N VAL A 19 26.11 5.57 15.00
CA VAL A 19 24.76 5.08 14.64
C VAL A 19 24.32 5.58 13.26
N GLU A 20 24.85 6.73 12.82
CA GLU A 20 24.56 7.31 11.51
C GLU A 20 25.01 6.42 10.35
N ASP A 21 26.03 5.60 10.57
CA ASP A 21 26.65 4.76 9.56
C ASP A 21 25.86 3.45 9.36
N LEU A 22 24.99 3.08 10.30
CA LEU A 22 24.09 1.94 10.12
C LEU A 22 23.06 2.23 9.02
N SER A 23 22.99 1.33 8.05
CA SER A 23 21.90 1.26 7.09
C SER A 23 20.57 0.92 7.79
N SER A 24 19.47 1.10 7.06
CA SER A 24 18.12 0.74 7.55
C SER A 24 18.05 -0.74 7.90
N GLU A 25 18.63 -1.61 7.06
CA GLU A 25 18.55 -3.05 7.26
C GLU A 25 19.44 -3.55 8.40
N GLU A 26 20.61 -2.96 8.58
CA GLU A 26 21.46 -3.27 9.74
C GLU A 26 20.78 -2.87 11.05
N LEU A 27 20.16 -1.69 11.10
CA LEU A 27 19.43 -1.24 12.28
C LEU A 27 18.18 -2.10 12.54
N LYS A 28 17.51 -2.55 11.48
CA LYS A 28 16.39 -3.50 11.56
C LYS A 28 16.84 -4.85 12.09
N GLN A 29 17.92 -5.41 11.56
CA GLN A 29 18.50 -6.67 12.01
C GLN A 29 18.85 -6.61 13.50
N LEU A 30 19.54 -5.56 13.94
CA LEU A 30 19.90 -5.39 15.35
C LEU A 30 18.67 -5.34 16.27
N PHE A 31 17.66 -4.54 15.91
CA PHE A 31 16.51 -4.30 16.78
C PHE A 31 15.46 -5.42 16.74
N ILE A 32 15.13 -5.91 15.55
CA ILE A 32 14.05 -6.88 15.32
C ILE A 32 14.58 -8.31 15.42
N ASP A 33 15.58 -8.66 14.59
CA ASP A 33 16.03 -10.04 14.43
C ASP A 33 16.88 -10.47 15.62
N GLU A 34 17.82 -9.63 16.03
CA GLU A 34 18.75 -9.87 17.15
C GLU A 34 18.21 -9.36 18.50
N ARG A 35 17.02 -8.76 18.50
CA ARG A 35 16.26 -8.28 19.68
C ARG A 35 17.07 -7.36 20.59
N LYS A 36 17.96 -6.54 20.05
CA LYS A 36 18.74 -5.57 20.82
C LYS A 36 17.88 -4.35 21.12
N THR A 37 17.71 -4.08 22.41
CA THR A 37 16.92 -2.93 22.87
C THR A 37 17.62 -1.61 22.52
N ASP A 38 16.84 -0.53 22.39
CA ASP A 38 17.39 0.82 22.17
C ASP A 38 18.44 1.19 23.24
N ARG A 39 18.32 0.67 24.47
CA ARG A 39 19.31 0.86 25.55
C ARG A 39 20.63 0.16 25.24
N ILE A 40 20.58 -1.11 24.84
CA ILE A 40 21.79 -1.89 24.48
C ILE A 40 22.51 -1.25 23.30
N LEU A 41 21.75 -0.80 22.29
CA LEU A 41 22.33 -0.12 21.13
C LEU A 41 22.92 1.24 21.51
N ALA A 42 22.26 1.98 22.41
CA ALA A 42 22.79 3.26 22.91
C ALA A 42 24.13 3.09 23.64
N GLU A 43 24.28 2.02 24.42
CA GLU A 43 25.54 1.65 25.09
C GLU A 43 26.63 1.26 24.07
N LEU A 44 26.28 0.50 23.02
CA LEU A 44 27.20 0.14 21.94
C LEU A 44 27.76 1.38 21.21
N PHE A 45 26.90 2.32 20.85
CA PHE A 45 27.27 3.52 20.08
C PHE A 45 27.63 4.74 20.93
N GLU A 46 27.58 4.65 22.26
CA GLU A 46 27.88 5.75 23.19
C GLU A 46 27.02 7.01 22.95
N VAL A 47 25.73 6.79 22.69
CA VAL A 47 24.76 7.87 22.44
C VAL A 47 23.60 7.80 23.43
N LYS A 48 22.79 8.87 23.49
CA LYS A 48 21.52 8.84 24.23
C LYS A 48 20.55 7.85 23.57
N GLN A 49 19.83 7.08 24.39
CA GLN A 49 18.78 6.15 23.93
C GLN A 49 17.77 6.82 22.99
N SER A 50 17.39 8.07 23.28
CA SER A 50 16.45 8.84 22.45
C SER A 50 16.92 9.02 21.01
N LYS A 51 18.23 9.03 20.76
CA LYS A 51 18.81 9.12 19.41
C LYS A 51 18.56 7.84 18.61
N ILE A 52 18.74 6.68 19.24
CA ILE A 52 18.43 5.37 18.64
C ILE A 52 16.94 5.29 18.35
N THR A 53 16.09 5.58 19.35
CA THR A 53 14.63 5.54 19.21
C THR A 53 14.15 6.47 18.10
N TYR A 54 14.66 7.70 18.02
CA TYR A 54 14.27 8.65 16.98
C TYR A 54 14.63 8.14 15.59
N ARG A 55 15.88 7.71 15.37
CA ARG A 55 16.33 7.20 14.07
C ARG A 55 15.50 5.98 13.65
N ARG A 56 15.31 5.04 14.56
CA ARG A 56 14.54 3.82 14.35
C ARG A 56 13.09 4.11 13.94
N LYS A 57 12.42 5.02 14.66
CA LYS A 57 11.05 5.47 14.33
C LYS A 57 10.98 6.21 13.00
N LYS A 58 11.96 7.09 12.71
CA LYS A 58 12.04 7.81 11.44
C LYS A 58 12.15 6.86 10.23
N LEU A 59 12.76 5.70 10.43
CA LEU A 59 12.91 4.65 9.41
C LEU A 59 11.78 3.61 9.42
N GLY A 60 10.73 3.77 10.25
CA GLY A 60 9.64 2.78 10.35
C GLY A 60 10.06 1.43 10.93
N ILE A 61 11.13 1.38 11.73
CA ILE A 61 11.63 0.14 12.31
C ILE A 61 10.98 -0.05 13.68
N THR A 62 9.67 -0.25 13.73
CA THR A 62 8.98 -0.59 14.97
C THR A 62 8.44 -2.01 14.93
N LEU A 63 8.25 -2.62 16.11
CA LEU A 63 7.61 -3.92 16.18
C LEU A 63 6.21 -3.89 15.56
N ARG A 64 5.51 -2.75 15.68
CA ARG A 64 4.20 -2.53 15.03
C ARG A 64 4.31 -2.59 13.51
N ASP A 65 5.30 -1.92 12.94
CA ASP A 65 5.50 -1.89 11.48
C ASP A 65 5.89 -3.27 10.95
N VAL A 66 6.72 -4.01 11.68
CA VAL A 66 7.06 -5.40 11.32
C VAL A 66 5.84 -6.32 11.39
N ILE A 67 5.02 -6.22 12.45
CA ILE A 67 3.79 -7.01 12.56
C ILE A 67 2.81 -6.64 11.44
N LEU A 68 2.74 -5.36 11.08
CA LEU A 68 1.93 -4.88 9.96
C LEU A 68 2.42 -5.49 8.65
N ASP A 69 3.72 -5.40 8.36
CA ASP A 69 4.33 -6.02 7.18
C ASP A 69 4.13 -7.53 7.14
N GLU A 70 4.25 -8.22 8.27
CA GLU A 70 3.99 -9.66 8.36
C GLU A 70 2.55 -10.02 8.00
N LEU A 71 1.61 -9.17 8.39
CA LEU A 71 0.19 -9.31 8.11
C LEU A 71 -0.12 -9.03 6.63
N LEU A 72 0.29 -7.87 6.14
CA LEU A 72 -0.05 -7.39 4.80
C LEU A 72 0.69 -8.16 3.70
N LEU A 73 1.97 -8.51 3.93
CA LEU A 73 2.78 -9.27 2.98
C LEU A 73 2.66 -10.79 3.17
N CYS A 74 1.67 -11.25 3.94
CA CYS A 74 1.36 -12.68 4.10
C CYS A 74 2.56 -13.54 4.52
N LYS A 75 3.45 -13.01 5.37
CA LYS A 75 4.71 -13.68 5.76
C LYS A 75 4.48 -14.90 6.66
N THR A 76 3.33 -14.98 7.33
CA THR A 76 2.96 -16.08 8.22
C THR A 76 1.78 -16.87 7.68
N GLU A 77 1.66 -18.14 8.08
CA GLU A 77 0.53 -18.99 7.69
C GLU A 77 -0.81 -18.43 8.19
N LYS A 78 -0.81 -17.83 9.38
CA LYS A 78 -1.99 -17.14 9.91
C LYS A 78 -2.39 -15.96 9.02
N ALA A 79 -1.42 -15.15 8.58
CA ALA A 79 -1.67 -14.02 7.69
C ALA A 79 -2.22 -14.48 6.33
N ARG A 80 -1.66 -15.55 5.73
CA ARG A 80 -2.18 -16.14 4.49
C ARG A 80 -3.62 -16.60 4.61
N LYS A 81 -3.94 -17.37 5.65
CA LYS A 81 -5.32 -17.83 5.91
C LYS A 81 -6.28 -16.66 6.08
N MET A 82 -5.85 -15.62 6.78
CA MET A 82 -6.65 -14.41 6.95
C MET A 82 -6.86 -13.69 5.62
N ASN A 83 -5.81 -13.54 4.81
CA ASN A 83 -5.88 -12.90 3.50
C ASN A 83 -6.83 -13.63 2.55
N LEU A 84 -6.78 -14.96 2.51
CA LEU A 84 -7.73 -15.77 1.73
C LEU A 84 -9.17 -15.61 2.23
N LYS A 85 -9.39 -15.62 3.55
CA LYS A 85 -10.72 -15.38 4.12
C LYS A 85 -11.25 -13.99 3.73
N VAL A 86 -10.41 -12.97 3.76
CA VAL A 86 -10.79 -11.61 3.36
C VAL A 86 -11.14 -11.57 1.86
N LYS A 87 -10.37 -12.24 0.99
CA LYS A 87 -10.68 -12.39 -0.44
C LYS A 87 -12.11 -12.86 -0.64
N ASP A 88 -12.48 -13.97 0.00
CA ASP A 88 -13.83 -14.56 -0.13
C ASP A 88 -14.93 -13.61 0.39
N GLN A 89 -14.62 -12.85 1.44
CA GLN A 89 -15.55 -11.90 2.05
C GLN A 89 -15.75 -10.64 1.22
N ILE A 90 -14.72 -10.12 0.54
CA ILE A 90 -14.80 -8.88 -0.23
C ILE A 90 -15.11 -9.13 -1.71
N PHE A 91 -14.45 -10.10 -2.33
CA PHE A 91 -14.44 -10.27 -3.78
C PHE A 91 -15.55 -11.21 -4.24
N ASN A 92 -16.79 -10.78 -4.02
CA ASN A 92 -18.01 -11.48 -4.46
C ASN A 92 -19.01 -10.49 -5.07
N ILE A 93 -20.01 -11.03 -5.78
CA ILE A 93 -20.98 -10.22 -6.52
C ILE A 93 -21.85 -9.34 -5.63
N GLU A 94 -22.12 -9.76 -4.39
CA GLU A 94 -22.94 -9.01 -3.43
C GLU A 94 -22.26 -7.68 -3.04
N ASN A 95 -20.93 -7.65 -3.05
CA ASN A 95 -20.14 -6.46 -2.78
C ASN A 95 -19.85 -5.60 -4.02
N LEU A 96 -20.31 -5.98 -5.22
CA LEU A 96 -19.99 -5.27 -6.46
C LEU A 96 -20.35 -3.78 -6.35
N ASN A 97 -21.51 -3.47 -5.79
CA ASN A 97 -21.97 -2.09 -5.62
C ASN A 97 -21.02 -1.28 -4.73
N MET A 98 -20.72 -1.81 -3.53
CA MET A 98 -19.81 -1.20 -2.56
C MET A 98 -18.40 -1.00 -3.16
N ILE A 99 -17.84 -2.02 -3.80
CA ILE A 99 -16.52 -1.95 -4.44
C ILE A 99 -16.53 -0.89 -5.53
N SER A 100 -17.51 -0.91 -6.42
CA SER A 100 -17.58 0.01 -7.56
C SER A 100 -17.65 1.47 -7.09
N LYS A 101 -18.48 1.77 -6.09
CA LYS A 101 -18.56 3.11 -5.49
C LYS A 101 -17.26 3.52 -4.82
N ALA A 102 -16.72 2.67 -3.94
CA ALA A 102 -15.50 2.98 -3.21
C ALA A 102 -14.29 3.20 -4.14
N ILE A 103 -14.12 2.36 -5.16
CA ILE A 103 -13.04 2.52 -6.13
C ILE A 103 -13.25 3.75 -7.00
N THR A 104 -14.48 4.10 -7.37
CA THR A 104 -14.75 5.35 -8.11
C THR A 104 -14.45 6.57 -7.24
N HIS A 105 -14.80 6.54 -5.95
CA HIS A 105 -14.39 7.58 -5.02
C HIS A 105 -12.87 7.70 -4.93
N PHE A 106 -12.17 6.59 -4.77
CA PHE A 106 -10.71 6.57 -4.68
C PHE A 106 -10.00 7.08 -5.94
N ALA A 107 -10.44 6.60 -7.10
CA ALA A 107 -9.76 6.81 -8.36
C ALA A 107 -10.11 8.15 -9.00
N PHE A 108 -11.30 8.68 -8.71
CA PHE A 108 -11.83 9.87 -9.36
C PHE A 108 -12.23 10.95 -8.37
N ARG A 109 -13.22 10.68 -7.50
CA ARG A 109 -13.84 11.73 -6.68
C ARG A 109 -12.87 12.36 -5.69
N ASN A 110 -12.08 11.57 -4.98
CA ASN A 110 -11.18 12.02 -3.92
C ASN A 110 -9.85 12.49 -4.54
N GLY A 111 -9.93 13.49 -5.42
CA GLY A 111 -8.83 13.91 -6.28
C GLY A 111 -9.05 15.29 -6.91
N PRO A 112 -8.25 15.63 -7.95
CA PRO A 112 -8.24 16.96 -8.56
C PRO A 112 -9.61 17.44 -9.06
N VAL A 113 -10.52 16.51 -9.32
CA VAL A 113 -11.87 16.82 -9.79
C VAL A 113 -12.65 17.68 -8.80
N GLU A 114 -12.41 17.58 -7.48
CA GLU A 114 -13.08 18.41 -6.47
C GLU A 114 -12.80 19.90 -6.67
N ASP A 115 -11.54 20.25 -6.90
CA ASP A 115 -11.13 21.63 -7.17
C ASP A 115 -11.61 22.09 -8.55
N MET A 116 -11.56 21.21 -9.55
CA MET A 116 -11.98 21.52 -10.92
C MET A 116 -13.49 21.81 -11.02
N HIS A 117 -14.32 21.11 -10.23
CA HIS A 117 -15.76 21.37 -10.15
C HIS A 117 -16.10 22.69 -9.45
N ALA A 118 -15.15 23.30 -8.72
CA ALA A 118 -15.33 24.61 -8.09
C ALA A 118 -14.99 25.78 -9.03
N HIS A 119 -14.50 25.52 -10.26
CA HIS A 119 -14.09 26.57 -11.19
C HIS A 119 -15.32 27.33 -11.76
N PRO A 120 -15.33 28.68 -11.75
CA PRO A 120 -16.52 29.49 -12.07
C PRO A 120 -17.09 29.32 -13.49
N ASN A 121 -16.31 28.74 -14.41
CA ASN A 121 -16.76 28.48 -15.78
C ASN A 121 -17.33 27.06 -16.00
N ASN A 122 -17.34 26.19 -14.97
CA ASN A 122 -17.86 24.81 -14.99
C ASN A 122 -17.41 23.97 -16.20
N LYS A 123 -16.23 24.24 -16.76
CA LYS A 123 -15.66 23.53 -17.91
C LYS A 123 -14.25 23.08 -17.57
N LEU A 124 -13.97 21.81 -17.86
CA LEU A 124 -12.63 21.23 -17.79
C LEU A 124 -11.85 21.66 -19.03
N SER A 125 -10.65 22.20 -18.84
CA SER A 125 -9.71 22.42 -19.93
C SER A 125 -9.03 21.11 -20.36
N ASP A 126 -8.38 21.12 -21.52
CA ASP A 126 -7.57 19.97 -21.97
C ASP A 126 -6.45 19.64 -20.96
N GLU A 127 -5.92 20.65 -20.28
CA GLU A 127 -4.88 20.45 -19.27
C GLU A 127 -5.46 19.82 -17.99
N ASP A 128 -6.65 20.24 -17.57
CA ASP A 128 -7.38 19.61 -16.46
C ASP A 128 -7.64 18.13 -16.75
N MET A 129 -8.03 17.82 -17.99
CA MET A 129 -8.25 16.44 -18.44
C MET A 129 -6.98 15.60 -18.37
N LYS A 130 -5.80 16.15 -18.72
CA LYS A 130 -4.53 15.41 -18.58
C LYS A 130 -4.19 15.12 -17.13
N VAL A 131 -4.37 16.10 -16.24
CA VAL A 131 -4.12 15.95 -14.81
C VAL A 131 -5.05 14.89 -14.23
N LEU A 132 -6.34 14.97 -14.54
CA LEU A 132 -7.35 14.01 -14.10
C LEU A 132 -7.06 12.59 -14.61
N ASN A 133 -6.76 12.44 -15.91
CA ASN A 133 -6.42 11.13 -16.49
C ASN A 133 -5.19 10.52 -15.81
N LYS A 134 -4.13 11.31 -15.60
CA LYS A 134 -2.91 10.81 -14.93
C LYS A 134 -3.19 10.39 -13.49
N PHE A 135 -4.01 11.16 -12.77
CA PHE A 135 -4.45 10.82 -11.43
C PHE A 135 -5.22 9.49 -11.40
N MET A 136 -6.25 9.36 -12.23
CA MET A 136 -7.09 8.16 -12.31
C MET A 136 -6.27 6.92 -12.69
N VAL A 137 -5.43 7.03 -13.73
CA VAL A 137 -4.56 5.91 -14.16
C VAL A 137 -3.65 5.45 -13.03
N ASN A 138 -3.04 6.36 -12.28
CA ASN A 138 -2.17 6.00 -11.16
C ASN A 138 -2.96 5.31 -10.03
N ARG A 139 -4.16 5.79 -9.70
CA ARG A 139 -5.01 5.20 -8.65
C ARG A 139 -5.52 3.83 -9.04
N LEU A 140 -6.00 3.67 -10.27
CA LEU A 140 -6.43 2.37 -10.80
C LEU A 140 -5.26 1.39 -10.89
N ALA A 141 -4.07 1.85 -11.31
CA ALA A 141 -2.87 1.01 -11.28
C ALA A 141 -2.60 0.45 -9.88
N TYR A 142 -2.72 1.28 -8.83
CA TYR A 142 -2.59 0.81 -7.45
C TYR A 142 -3.66 -0.23 -7.07
N VAL A 143 -4.93 0.01 -7.42
CA VAL A 143 -6.02 -0.95 -7.18
C VAL A 143 -5.72 -2.30 -7.85
N PHE A 144 -5.29 -2.28 -9.11
CA PHE A 144 -4.93 -3.50 -9.83
C PHE A 144 -3.67 -4.16 -9.29
N THR A 145 -2.69 -3.41 -8.79
CA THR A 145 -1.55 -3.98 -8.05
C THR A 145 -2.03 -4.79 -6.84
N LEU A 146 -2.97 -4.26 -6.05
CA LEU A 146 -3.51 -5.00 -4.90
C LEU A 146 -4.21 -6.30 -5.32
N ILE A 147 -4.93 -6.28 -6.44
CA ILE A 147 -5.63 -7.47 -6.97
C ILE A 147 -4.63 -8.50 -7.52
N ILE A 148 -3.68 -8.06 -8.36
CA ILE A 148 -2.67 -8.92 -9.02
C ILE A 148 -1.73 -9.56 -8.00
N GLU A 149 -1.30 -8.78 -6.99
CA GLU A 149 -0.45 -9.28 -5.90
C GLU A 149 -1.23 -10.00 -4.80
N GLU A 150 -2.55 -10.18 -4.96
CA GLU A 150 -3.44 -10.80 -4.00
C GLU A 150 -3.38 -10.18 -2.58
N ARG A 151 -3.21 -8.86 -2.48
CA ARG A 151 -3.16 -8.10 -1.22
C ARG A 151 -4.56 -7.76 -0.72
N TRP A 152 -5.35 -8.79 -0.48
CA TRP A 152 -6.80 -8.69 -0.19
C TRP A 152 -7.10 -7.96 1.12
N ILE A 153 -6.25 -8.08 2.13
CA ILE A 153 -6.40 -7.32 3.39
C ILE A 153 -6.32 -5.82 3.14
N GLU A 154 -5.36 -5.37 2.33
CA GLU A 154 -5.21 -3.95 1.99
C GLU A 154 -6.32 -3.47 1.07
N PHE A 155 -6.74 -4.29 0.11
CA PHE A 155 -7.86 -4.00 -0.77
C PHE A 155 -9.18 -3.85 0.01
N ASP A 156 -9.49 -4.77 0.91
CA ASP A 156 -10.68 -4.70 1.77
C ASP A 156 -10.67 -3.44 2.64
N PHE A 157 -9.50 -3.12 3.23
CA PHE A 157 -9.35 -1.90 4.01
C PHE A 157 -9.60 -0.64 3.17
N LEU A 158 -9.04 -0.56 1.96
CA LEU A 158 -9.27 0.53 1.03
C LEU A 158 -10.77 0.71 0.72
N VAL A 159 -11.44 -0.38 0.33
CA VAL A 159 -12.85 -0.37 -0.07
C VAL A 159 -13.74 0.04 1.10
N ARG A 160 -13.64 -0.66 2.24
CA ARG A 160 -14.53 -0.41 3.39
C ARG A 160 -14.31 0.94 4.04
N ASN A 161 -13.07 1.43 4.06
CA ASN A 161 -12.78 2.75 4.62
C ASN A 161 -13.41 3.85 3.77
N ILE A 162 -13.33 3.76 2.45
CA ILE A 162 -13.91 4.75 1.54
C ILE A 162 -15.43 4.65 1.51
N ASP A 163 -15.99 3.43 1.48
CA ASP A 163 -17.43 3.22 1.56
C ASP A 163 -18.03 3.83 2.82
N TRP A 164 -17.40 3.61 3.98
CA TRP A 164 -17.83 4.19 5.25
C TRP A 164 -17.81 5.73 5.25
N MET A 165 -16.87 6.35 4.52
CA MET A 165 -16.75 7.81 4.47
C MET A 165 -17.65 8.47 3.42
N TYR A 166 -17.95 7.78 2.31
CA TYR A 166 -18.51 8.42 1.11
C TYR A 166 -19.54 7.58 0.33
N GLY A 167 -19.70 6.29 0.60
CA GLY A 167 -20.38 5.32 -0.29
C GLY A 167 -21.91 5.34 -0.29
N HIS A 168 -22.56 6.19 0.51
CA HIS A 168 -23.99 6.06 0.78
C HIS A 168 -24.91 6.90 -0.11
N ASP A 169 -24.40 7.92 -0.82
CA ASP A 169 -25.25 8.91 -1.52
C ASP A 169 -25.30 8.72 -3.05
N TRP A 170 -24.66 7.68 -3.61
CA TRP A 170 -24.62 7.43 -5.05
C TRP A 170 -25.63 6.35 -5.47
N ASP A 171 -26.07 6.39 -6.73
CA ASP A 171 -26.90 5.34 -7.33
C ASP A 171 -26.19 3.97 -7.34
N GLU A 172 -26.95 2.89 -7.48
CA GLU A 172 -26.37 1.55 -7.56
C GLU A 172 -25.49 1.38 -8.81
N ALA A 173 -24.39 0.64 -8.66
CA ALA A 173 -23.50 0.34 -9.76
C ALA A 173 -24.13 -0.68 -10.71
N GLU A 174 -24.14 -0.35 -11.99
CA GLU A 174 -24.59 -1.24 -13.07
C GLU A 174 -23.39 -1.65 -13.93
N PRO A 175 -23.20 -2.95 -14.21
CA PRO A 175 -22.17 -3.40 -15.14
C PRO A 175 -22.41 -2.85 -16.55
N ASP A 176 -21.45 -2.06 -17.05
CA ASP A 176 -21.40 -1.58 -18.42
C ASP A 176 -20.12 -2.09 -19.08
N ASP A 177 -20.26 -2.82 -20.20
CA ASP A 177 -19.12 -3.37 -20.94
C ASP A 177 -18.51 -2.36 -21.93
N GLY A 178 -19.06 -1.15 -22.02
CA GLY A 178 -18.61 -0.11 -22.96
C GLY A 178 -18.71 -0.53 -24.42
N GLY A 179 -19.52 -1.54 -24.75
CA GLY A 179 -19.60 -2.15 -26.07
C GLY A 179 -18.49 -3.14 -26.40
N THR A 180 -17.64 -3.51 -25.43
CA THR A 180 -16.53 -4.45 -25.62
C THR A 180 -16.98 -5.78 -26.23
N ARG A 181 -18.14 -6.30 -25.82
CA ARG A 181 -18.67 -7.55 -26.38
C ARG A 181 -18.92 -7.47 -27.88
N LYS A 182 -19.40 -6.32 -28.37
CA LYS A 182 -19.63 -6.12 -29.81
C LYS A 182 -18.32 -6.12 -30.59
N ILE A 183 -17.26 -5.53 -30.03
CA ILE A 183 -15.93 -5.52 -30.65
C ILE A 183 -15.41 -6.96 -30.79
N ILE A 184 -15.51 -7.76 -29.72
CA ILE A 184 -15.12 -9.19 -29.74
C ILE A 184 -15.93 -9.96 -30.79
N GLU A 185 -17.23 -9.71 -30.89
CA GLU A 185 -18.09 -10.36 -31.90
C GLU A 185 -17.71 -10.01 -33.34
N MET A 186 -17.21 -8.80 -33.58
CA MET A 186 -16.71 -8.38 -34.89
C MET A 186 -15.41 -9.10 -35.23
N GLU A 187 -14.43 -9.11 -34.31
CA GLU A 187 -13.13 -9.76 -34.52
C GLU A 187 -13.26 -11.28 -34.74
N ILE A 188 -14.14 -11.97 -34.00
CA ILE A 188 -14.36 -13.41 -34.20
C ILE A 188 -14.98 -13.71 -35.57
N LYS A 189 -15.86 -12.84 -36.08
CA LYS A 189 -16.45 -13.02 -37.42
C LYS A 189 -15.40 -12.88 -38.52
N GLU A 190 -14.45 -11.95 -38.36
CA GLU A 190 -13.33 -11.77 -39.29
C GLU A 190 -12.41 -12.99 -39.29
N ILE A 191 -12.07 -13.56 -38.12
CA ILE A 191 -11.25 -14.79 -38.01
C ILE A 191 -11.92 -16.01 -38.67
N LYS A 192 -13.27 -16.09 -38.65
CA LYS A 192 -14.01 -17.20 -39.29
C LYS A 192 -14.14 -17.07 -40.81
N LEU A 193 -13.74 -15.94 -41.38
CA LEU A 193 -13.79 -15.65 -42.81
C LEU A 193 -12.42 -15.84 -43.50
N GLU A 194 -11.36 -16.11 -42.74
CA GLU A 194 -10.03 -16.54 -43.20
C GLU A 194 -9.88 -18.07 -43.19
#